data_AF-A0A4U1IL16-F1
#
_entry.id   AF-A0A4U1IL16-F1
#
_cell.length_a   1.000
_cell.length_b   1.000
_cell.length_c   1.000
_cell.angle_alpha   90.00
_cell.angle_beta   90.00
_cell.angle_gamma   90.00
#
_symmetry.space_group_name_H-M   'P 1'
#
loop_
_entity.id
_entity.type
_entity.pdbx_description
1 polymer ?
#
loop_
_entity_poly.entity_id
_entity_poly.type
_entity_poly.pdbx_seq_one_letter_code
_entity_poly.pdbx_strand_id
1 'polypeptide(L)'
;MRTDEPGILERVLVRRYGQPDETYTEGMRAKIWAEGTASVSVLYYSVDWTRPPASEFRVHQPIYGACCGGTLVHNSLKVAMVASTKVFGIYNIGTLGEQIEVKRAMELDPELSFFMDASNVWYFGHKKGRLFVYDAPFDELYERGPIESELEEVMAEWEAAAAPSE
;
A
#
# COMPACT_ATOMS: atom_id res chain seq x y z
N MET A 1 -14.26 -0.19 -13.95
CA MET A 1 -14.43 -0.54 -12.54
C MET A 1 -15.50 0.38 -11.98
N ARG A 2 -16.56 -0.16 -11.37
CA ARG A 2 -17.52 0.68 -10.63
C ARG A 2 -16.75 1.26 -9.43
N THR A 3 -17.07 2.48 -9.00
CA THR A 3 -16.44 3.13 -7.83
C THR A 3 -16.62 2.36 -6.52
N ASP A 4 -17.49 1.34 -6.52
CA ASP A 4 -17.88 0.57 -5.34
C ASP A 4 -17.18 -0.80 -5.26
N GLU A 5 -16.35 -1.18 -6.25
CA GLU A 5 -15.62 -2.44 -6.19
C GLU A 5 -14.38 -2.31 -5.29
N PRO A 6 -14.16 -3.25 -4.35
CA PRO A 6 -12.99 -3.23 -3.47
C PRO A 6 -11.72 -3.36 -4.29
N GLY A 7 -10.71 -2.54 -3.95
CA GLY A 7 -9.38 -2.62 -4.56
C GLY A 7 -8.64 -3.89 -4.15
N ILE A 8 -7.51 -4.17 -4.80
CA ILE A 8 -6.64 -5.32 -4.47
C ILE A 8 -6.32 -5.37 -2.98
N LEU A 9 -5.96 -4.24 -2.36
CA LEU A 9 -5.58 -4.20 -0.94
C LEU A 9 -6.70 -4.73 -0.03
N GLU A 10 -7.92 -4.23 -0.22
CA GLU A 10 -9.08 -4.68 0.55
C GLU A 10 -9.39 -6.16 0.29
N ARG A 11 -9.31 -6.61 -0.97
CA ARG A 11 -9.56 -8.03 -1.30
C ARG A 11 -8.55 -8.97 -0.64
N VAL A 12 -7.27 -8.59 -0.62
CA VAL A 12 -6.20 -9.35 0.05
C VAL A 12 -6.46 -9.43 1.55
N LEU A 13 -6.75 -8.30 2.20
CA LEU A 13 -7.05 -8.28 3.64
C LEU A 13 -8.31 -9.08 3.97
N VAL A 14 -9.35 -9.00 3.14
CA VAL A 14 -10.58 -9.79 3.33
C VAL A 14 -10.33 -11.29 3.21
N ARG A 15 -9.49 -11.71 2.25
CA ARG A 15 -9.11 -13.13 2.11
C ARG A 15 -8.29 -13.60 3.31
N ARG A 16 -7.38 -12.77 3.79
CA ARG A 16 -6.41 -13.13 4.83
C ARG A 16 -7.00 -13.12 6.25
N TYR A 17 -7.80 -12.10 6.57
CA TYR A 17 -8.29 -11.84 7.93
C TYR A 17 -9.81 -11.86 8.07
N GLY A 18 -10.57 -12.03 6.97
CA GLY A 18 -12.02 -11.98 6.98
C GLY A 18 -12.58 -10.57 6.87
N GLN A 19 -13.82 -10.36 7.31
CA GLN A 19 -14.46 -9.05 7.19
C GLN A 19 -13.84 -8.04 8.18
N PRO A 20 -13.65 -6.77 7.76
CA PRO A 20 -13.17 -5.73 8.64
C PRO A 20 -14.24 -5.24 9.62
N ASP A 21 -13.77 -4.63 10.70
CA ASP A 21 -14.56 -3.68 11.48
C ASP A 21 -14.49 -2.29 10.85
N GLU A 22 -15.64 -1.61 10.77
CA GLU A 22 -15.70 -0.22 10.29
C GLU A 22 -15.60 0.76 11.46
N THR A 23 -14.76 1.76 11.31
CA THR A 23 -14.55 2.79 12.34
C THR A 23 -14.29 4.17 11.73
N TYR A 24 -14.09 5.15 12.60
CA TYR A 24 -13.66 6.49 12.25
C TYR A 24 -12.44 6.87 13.08
N THR A 25 -11.30 7.06 12.41
CA THR A 25 -10.02 7.39 13.04
C THR A 25 -9.23 8.34 12.15
N GLU A 26 -8.35 9.16 12.73
CA GLU A 26 -7.58 10.18 12.00
C GLU A 26 -8.46 11.11 11.14
N GLY A 27 -9.71 11.35 11.57
CA GLY A 27 -10.68 12.18 10.83
C GLY A 27 -11.21 11.54 9.55
N MET A 28 -11.08 10.22 9.38
CA MET A 28 -11.48 9.48 8.18
C MET A 28 -12.24 8.21 8.52
N ARG A 29 -13.12 7.77 7.61
CA ARG A 29 -13.67 6.41 7.65
C ARG A 29 -12.53 5.43 7.43
N ALA A 30 -12.43 4.43 8.29
CA ALA A 30 -11.41 3.40 8.22
C ALA A 30 -12.04 2.01 8.32
N LYS A 31 -11.35 1.03 7.75
CA LYS A 31 -11.61 -0.39 7.96
C LYS A 31 -10.39 -1.00 8.63
N ILE A 32 -10.62 -1.78 9.68
CA ILE A 32 -9.58 -2.41 10.49
C ILE A 32 -9.72 -3.92 10.39
N TRP A 33 -8.60 -4.59 10.20
CA TRP A 33 -8.48 -6.05 10.25
C TRP A 33 -7.52 -6.45 11.35
N ALA A 34 -7.76 -7.64 11.91
CA ALA A 34 -6.92 -8.26 12.94
C ALA A 34 -6.69 -7.36 14.18
N GLU A 35 -7.71 -6.60 14.60
CA GLU A 35 -7.65 -5.76 15.80
C GLU A 35 -7.23 -6.58 17.03
N GLY A 36 -6.35 -6.03 17.87
CA GLY A 36 -5.85 -6.72 19.08
C GLY A 36 -4.75 -7.75 18.84
N THR A 37 -4.24 -7.89 17.60
CA THR A 37 -3.09 -8.73 17.27
C THR A 37 -1.83 -7.90 17.00
N ALA A 38 -0.70 -8.55 16.75
CA ALA A 38 0.51 -7.87 16.26
C ALA A 38 0.38 -7.39 14.80
N SER A 39 -0.63 -7.83 14.05
CA SER A 39 -0.79 -7.62 12.60
C SER A 39 -1.92 -6.67 12.22
N VAL A 40 -2.33 -5.77 13.13
CA VAL A 40 -3.42 -4.82 12.87
C VAL A 40 -3.19 -4.10 11.54
N SER A 41 -4.14 -4.22 10.63
CA SER A 41 -4.07 -3.57 9.31
C SER A 41 -5.22 -2.58 9.19
N VAL A 42 -4.94 -1.39 8.69
CA VAL A 42 -5.89 -0.28 8.60
C VAL A 42 -5.87 0.30 7.19
N LEU A 43 -7.03 0.36 6.55
CA LEU A 43 -7.22 1.11 5.31
C LEU A 43 -8.16 2.30 5.56
N TYR A 44 -7.77 3.47 5.09
CA TYR A 44 -8.57 4.69 5.12
C TYR A 44 -9.36 4.82 3.81
N TYR A 45 -10.58 5.35 3.88
CA TYR A 45 -11.51 5.40 2.77
C TYR A 45 -11.89 6.82 2.38
N SER A 46 -12.60 6.93 1.25
CA SER A 46 -13.24 8.13 0.68
C SER A 46 -12.42 8.79 -0.43
N VAL A 47 -11.66 8.02 -1.19
CA VAL A 47 -11.01 8.54 -2.40
C VAL A 47 -12.05 8.79 -3.50
N ASP A 48 -12.02 9.97 -4.11
CA ASP A 48 -12.73 10.29 -5.34
C ASP A 48 -11.71 10.43 -6.47
N TRP A 49 -11.54 9.36 -7.26
CA TRP A 49 -10.61 9.32 -8.40
C TRP A 49 -10.95 10.33 -9.52
N THR A 50 -12.12 10.96 -9.47
CA THR A 50 -12.51 11.98 -10.45
C THR A 50 -11.92 13.35 -10.14
N ARG A 51 -11.38 13.57 -8.93
CA ARG A 51 -10.92 14.88 -8.47
C ARG A 51 -9.42 14.89 -8.15
N PRO A 52 -8.73 16.03 -8.34
CA PRO A 52 -7.39 16.21 -7.82
C PRO A 52 -7.33 16.12 -6.28
N PRO A 53 -6.21 15.65 -5.71
CA PRO A 53 -5.03 15.14 -6.41
C PRO A 53 -5.20 13.69 -6.91
N ALA A 54 -6.22 12.96 -6.45
CA ALA A 54 -6.39 11.53 -6.77
C ALA A 54 -6.47 11.22 -8.27
N SER A 55 -7.04 12.13 -9.07
CA SER A 55 -7.11 12.00 -10.53
C SER A 55 -5.74 11.87 -11.20
N GLU A 56 -4.69 12.43 -10.62
CA GLU A 56 -3.31 12.35 -11.12
C GLU A 56 -2.70 10.97 -10.90
N PHE A 57 -3.24 10.22 -9.93
CA PHE A 57 -2.74 8.91 -9.48
C PHE A 57 -3.67 7.75 -9.90
N ARG A 58 -4.52 7.95 -10.92
CA ARG A 58 -5.51 6.95 -11.36
C ARG A 58 -4.93 5.59 -11.73
N VAL A 59 -3.65 5.52 -12.07
CA VAL A 59 -2.96 4.24 -12.31
C VAL A 59 -3.03 3.31 -11.09
N HIS A 60 -3.17 3.86 -9.87
CA HIS A 60 -3.31 3.11 -8.63
C HIS A 60 -4.76 2.67 -8.31
N GLN A 61 -5.76 3.16 -9.05
CA GLN A 61 -7.17 2.88 -8.77
C GLN A 61 -7.49 1.38 -8.63
N PRO A 62 -6.95 0.45 -9.47
CA PRO A 62 -7.22 -0.97 -9.30
C PRO A 62 -6.70 -1.55 -7.96
N ILE A 63 -5.63 -0.97 -7.41
CA ILE A 63 -5.01 -1.41 -6.15
C ILE A 63 -5.81 -0.92 -4.96
N TYR A 64 -6.20 0.35 -4.99
CA TYR A 64 -6.84 1.03 -3.88
C TYR A 64 -8.38 0.85 -3.86
N GLY A 65 -9.04 0.79 -5.03
CA GLY A 65 -10.51 0.87 -5.06
C GLY A 65 -10.97 2.18 -4.40
N ALA A 66 -11.85 2.12 -3.40
CA ALA A 66 -12.29 3.30 -2.63
C ALA A 66 -11.33 3.70 -1.48
N CYS A 67 -10.26 2.93 -1.24
CA CYS A 67 -9.23 3.23 -0.27
C CYS A 67 -8.41 4.47 -0.71
N CYS A 68 -7.97 5.28 0.25
CA CYS A 68 -7.08 6.40 0.01
C CYS A 68 -5.67 6.20 0.58
N GLY A 69 -5.37 5.07 1.26
CA GLY A 69 -4.07 4.74 1.85
C GLY A 69 -4.24 3.98 3.16
N GLY A 70 -3.14 3.67 3.86
CA GLY A 70 -3.22 2.94 5.11
C GLY A 70 -1.93 2.24 5.54
N THR A 71 -2.03 1.41 6.56
CA THR A 71 -0.94 0.56 7.03
C THR A 71 -1.38 -0.90 7.00
N LEU A 72 -0.43 -1.79 6.69
CA LEU A 72 -0.62 -3.23 6.66
C LEU A 72 0.42 -3.84 7.60
N VAL A 73 0.06 -4.92 8.28
CA VAL A 73 0.95 -5.58 9.27
C VAL A 73 1.51 -4.55 10.27
N HIS A 74 0.59 -3.95 11.03
CA HIS A 74 0.83 -2.83 11.95
C HIS A 74 1.29 -1.55 11.25
N ASN A 75 2.60 -1.27 11.26
CA ASN A 75 3.22 -0.06 10.70
C ASN A 75 4.41 -0.40 9.79
N SER A 76 4.64 -1.68 9.54
CA SER A 76 5.78 -2.17 8.76
C SER A 76 5.58 -1.91 7.28
N LEU A 77 4.39 -2.20 6.77
CA LEU A 77 3.99 -1.89 5.40
C LEU A 77 3.09 -0.66 5.39
N LYS A 78 3.47 0.36 4.63
CA LYS A 78 2.77 1.65 4.58
C LYS A 78 2.32 1.92 3.16
N VAL A 79 1.01 1.87 2.95
CA VAL A 79 0.38 2.22 1.69
C VAL A 79 0.23 3.73 1.64
N ALA A 80 0.88 4.38 0.68
CA ALA A 80 0.90 5.83 0.57
C ALA A 80 -0.51 6.41 0.37
N MET A 81 -0.74 7.58 0.97
CA MET A 81 -1.99 8.31 0.86
C MET A 81 -2.12 8.92 -0.55
N VAL A 82 -3.23 8.63 -1.24
CA VAL A 82 -3.55 9.20 -2.56
C VAL A 82 -3.85 10.70 -2.47
N ALA A 83 -4.35 11.16 -1.31
CA ALA A 83 -4.70 12.55 -1.05
C ALA A 83 -3.93 13.14 0.15
N SER A 84 -4.01 14.46 0.33
CA SER A 84 -3.14 15.25 1.22
C SER A 84 -3.45 15.12 2.72
N THR A 85 -4.35 14.23 3.13
CA THR A 85 -4.57 13.99 4.57
C THR A 85 -3.31 13.38 5.17
N LYS A 86 -2.65 14.16 6.02
CA LYS A 86 -1.42 13.73 6.70
C LYS A 86 -1.80 12.74 7.79
N VAL A 87 -1.49 11.47 7.56
CA VAL A 87 -1.47 10.43 8.60
C VAL A 87 -0.02 10.26 9.05
N PHE A 88 0.21 10.24 10.36
CA PHE A 88 1.56 10.16 10.90
C PHE A 88 2.28 8.90 10.38
N GLY A 89 3.50 9.10 9.87
CA GLY A 89 4.35 8.00 9.38
C GLY A 89 3.98 7.45 8.00
N ILE A 90 2.92 7.93 7.34
CA ILE A 90 2.50 7.52 5.99
C ILE A 90 2.78 8.65 5.00
N TYR A 91 3.46 8.33 3.91
CA TYR A 91 3.70 9.28 2.81
C TYR A 91 2.41 9.62 2.08
N ASN A 92 2.27 10.84 1.56
CA ASN A 92 1.43 11.05 0.39
C ASN A 92 2.15 10.47 -0.84
N ILE A 93 1.40 9.97 -1.82
CA ILE A 93 1.95 9.33 -3.00
C ILE A 93 2.86 10.25 -3.84
N GLY A 94 2.59 11.55 -3.88
CA GLY A 94 3.49 12.53 -4.49
C GLY A 94 4.83 12.61 -3.75
N THR A 95 4.80 12.67 -2.41
CA THR A 95 6.00 12.68 -1.57
C THR A 95 6.77 11.36 -1.62
N LEU A 96 6.07 10.22 -1.80
CA LEU A 96 6.70 8.94 -2.07
C LEU A 96 7.49 8.99 -3.39
N GLY A 97 6.88 9.52 -4.45
CA GLY A 97 7.54 9.74 -5.75
C GLY A 97 8.74 10.68 -5.69
N GLU A 98 8.84 11.50 -4.64
CA GLU A 98 9.96 12.43 -4.44
C GLU A 98 11.17 11.80 -3.72
N GLN A 99 11.00 10.63 -3.09
CA GLN A 99 12.09 9.90 -2.42
C GLN A 99 13.19 9.57 -3.43
N ILE A 100 14.46 9.67 -3.00
CA ILE A 100 15.59 9.47 -3.90
C ILE A 100 15.65 8.02 -4.41
N GLU A 101 15.28 7.07 -3.56
CA GLU A 101 15.17 5.65 -3.84
C GLU A 101 14.14 5.39 -4.94
N VAL A 102 12.94 5.97 -4.81
CA VAL A 102 11.87 5.85 -5.80
C VAL A 102 12.27 6.50 -7.13
N LYS A 103 12.94 7.66 -7.10
CA LYS A 103 13.46 8.30 -8.32
C LYS A 103 14.49 7.42 -9.04
N ARG A 104 15.43 6.83 -8.31
CA ARG A 104 16.41 5.88 -8.89
C ARG A 104 15.73 4.67 -9.50
N ALA A 105 14.75 4.09 -8.81
CA ALA A 105 14.00 2.97 -9.35
C ALA A 105 13.22 3.34 -10.63
N MET A 106 12.66 4.55 -10.69
CA MET A 106 12.00 5.09 -11.88
C MET A 106 12.98 5.45 -13.02
N GLU A 107 14.26 5.72 -12.73
CA GLU A 107 15.30 5.86 -13.77
C GLU A 107 15.64 4.50 -14.41
N LEU A 108 15.60 3.41 -13.63
CA LEU A 108 15.77 2.05 -14.12
C LEU A 108 14.57 1.58 -14.97
N ASP A 109 13.35 1.92 -14.53
CA ASP A 109 12.11 1.59 -15.25
C ASP A 109 11.05 2.69 -15.09
N PRO A 110 10.96 3.64 -16.05
CA PRO A 110 10.05 4.78 -15.99
C PRO A 110 8.56 4.42 -16.09
N GLU A 111 8.21 3.18 -16.47
CA GLU A 111 6.82 2.74 -16.51
C GLU A 111 6.28 2.35 -15.12
N LEU A 112 7.14 2.27 -14.08
CA LEU A 112 6.73 1.91 -12.72
C LEU A 112 5.95 3.04 -12.03
N SER A 113 4.95 2.64 -11.24
CA SER A 113 4.22 3.55 -10.36
C SER A 113 4.29 3.04 -8.91
N PHE A 114 4.98 3.77 -8.04
CA PHE A 114 5.20 3.41 -6.64
C PHE A 114 4.03 3.80 -5.74
N PHE A 115 3.70 2.96 -4.76
CA PHE A 115 2.51 3.15 -3.92
C PHE A 115 2.66 2.70 -2.47
N MET A 116 3.70 1.93 -2.14
CA MET A 116 3.88 1.39 -0.81
C MET A 116 5.35 1.40 -0.41
N ASP A 117 5.56 1.71 0.86
CA ASP A 117 6.84 1.70 1.54
C ASP A 117 6.85 0.54 2.55
N ALA A 118 7.98 -0.14 2.69
CA ALA A 118 8.23 -1.03 3.81
C ALA A 118 9.49 -0.61 4.54
N SER A 119 9.29 -0.14 5.77
CA SER A 119 10.34 0.31 6.69
C SER A 119 11.35 1.32 6.11
N ASN A 120 10.99 2.12 5.10
CA ASN A 120 11.89 3.05 4.40
C ASN A 120 13.12 2.39 3.76
N VAL A 121 13.04 1.10 3.44
CA VAL A 121 14.15 0.34 2.82
C VAL A 121 13.71 -0.44 1.59
N TRP A 122 12.45 -0.89 1.55
CA TRP A 122 11.88 -1.52 0.37
C TRP A 122 10.70 -0.70 -0.15
N TYR A 123 10.74 -0.37 -1.44
CA TYR A 123 9.72 0.44 -2.08
C TYR A 123 8.99 -0.40 -3.12
N PHE A 124 7.66 -0.45 -3.02
CA PHE A 124 6.83 -1.29 -3.87
C PHE A 124 6.15 -0.45 -4.94
N GLY A 125 6.37 -0.87 -6.18
CA GLY A 125 5.77 -0.28 -7.37
C GLY A 125 5.02 -1.33 -8.17
N HIS A 126 4.24 -0.86 -9.12
CA HIS A 126 3.50 -1.75 -10.00
C HIS A 126 3.57 -1.29 -11.45
N LYS A 127 3.49 -2.29 -12.33
CA LYS A 127 3.38 -2.10 -13.77
C LYS A 127 2.61 -3.27 -14.37
N LYS A 128 1.59 -2.97 -15.19
CA LYS A 128 0.82 -3.97 -15.95
C LYS A 128 0.28 -5.11 -15.06
N GLY A 129 -0.15 -4.80 -13.84
CA GLY A 129 -0.69 -5.77 -12.88
C GLY A 129 0.35 -6.65 -12.17
N ARG A 130 1.64 -6.33 -12.31
CA ARG A 130 2.76 -6.99 -11.65
C ARG A 130 3.33 -6.11 -10.55
N LEU A 131 3.71 -6.69 -9.43
CA LEU A 131 4.39 -6.03 -8.33
C LEU A 131 5.89 -6.07 -8.56
N PHE A 132 6.53 -4.94 -8.31
CA PHE A 132 7.97 -4.76 -8.31
C PHE A 132 8.39 -4.24 -6.94
N VAL A 133 9.59 -4.58 -6.53
CA VAL A 133 10.20 -4.02 -5.32
C VAL A 133 11.57 -3.46 -5.69
N TYR A 134 11.83 -2.27 -5.17
CA TYR A 134 13.16 -1.69 -5.15
C TYR A 134 13.74 -1.84 -3.75
N ASP A 135 14.83 -2.59 -3.65
CA ASP A 135 15.62 -2.81 -2.45
C ASP A 135 16.69 -1.73 -2.35
N ALA A 136 16.42 -0.69 -1.57
CA ALA A 136 17.32 0.46 -1.46
C ALA A 136 18.68 0.13 -0.82
N PRO A 137 18.78 -0.75 0.20
CA PRO A 137 20.06 -1.23 0.72
C PRO A 137 20.97 -1.87 -0.34
N PHE A 138 20.42 -2.61 -1.30
CA PHE A 138 21.19 -3.30 -2.34
C PHE A 138 21.18 -2.59 -3.70
N ASP A 139 20.39 -1.51 -3.85
CA ASP A 139 20.18 -0.78 -5.11
C ASP A 139 19.65 -1.69 -6.24
N GLU A 140 18.77 -2.62 -5.89
CA GLU A 140 18.24 -3.63 -6.80
C GLU A 140 16.74 -3.43 -7.06
N LEU A 141 16.36 -3.46 -8.33
CA LEU A 141 14.97 -3.48 -8.77
C LEU A 141 14.64 -4.84 -9.37
N TYR A 142 13.64 -5.53 -8.80
CA TYR A 142 13.20 -6.82 -9.33
C TYR A 142 11.68 -6.98 -9.30
N GLU A 143 11.21 -7.80 -10.22
CA GLU A 143 9.80 -8.19 -10.31
C GLU A 143 9.52 -9.30 -9.30
N ARG A 144 8.43 -9.16 -8.55
CA ARG A 144 7.94 -10.22 -7.65
C ARG A 144 6.97 -11.16 -8.36
N GLY A 145 5.94 -10.61 -9.01
CA GLY A 145 4.89 -11.43 -9.61
C GLY A 145 3.55 -10.70 -9.75
N PRO A 146 2.42 -11.42 -9.91
CA PRO A 146 1.09 -10.82 -9.96
C PRO A 146 0.75 -10.09 -8.66
N ILE A 147 0.33 -8.82 -8.76
CA ILE A 147 0.25 -7.93 -7.59
C ILE A 147 -0.64 -8.44 -6.45
N GLU A 148 -1.77 -9.07 -6.75
CA GLU A 148 -2.70 -9.53 -5.72
C GLU A 148 -2.15 -10.72 -4.94
N SER A 149 -1.47 -11.65 -5.61
CA SER A 149 -0.82 -12.80 -4.96
C SER A 149 0.42 -12.35 -4.18
N GLU A 150 1.25 -11.49 -4.77
CA GLU A 150 2.48 -11.03 -4.12
C GLU A 150 2.23 -10.15 -2.89
N LEU A 151 1.16 -9.34 -2.87
CA LEU A 151 0.81 -8.58 -1.67
C LEU A 151 0.45 -9.52 -0.51
N GLU A 152 -0.19 -10.66 -0.79
CA GLU A 152 -0.51 -11.66 0.23
C GLU A 152 0.75 -12.34 0.78
N GLU A 153 1.72 -12.63 -0.10
CA GLU A 153 3.03 -13.20 0.28
C GLU A 153 3.87 -12.20 1.08
N VAL A 154 3.98 -10.95 0.63
CA VAL A 154 4.69 -9.88 1.36
C VAL A 154 4.14 -9.71 2.76
N MET A 155 2.81 -9.66 2.93
CA MET A 155 2.21 -9.59 4.27
C MET A 155 2.63 -10.79 5.14
N ALA A 156 2.63 -12.01 4.58
CA ALA A 156 3.05 -13.21 5.30
C ALA A 156 4.52 -13.17 5.74
N GLU A 157 5.42 -12.71 4.85
CA GLU A 157 6.85 -12.52 5.14
C GLU A 157 7.05 -11.57 6.33
N TRP A 158 6.35 -10.44 6.33
CA TRP A 158 6.45 -9.44 7.38
C TRP A 158 5.88 -9.88 8.72
N GLU A 159 4.77 -10.61 8.71
CA GLU A 159 4.22 -11.20 9.93
C GLU A 159 5.16 -12.24 10.53
N ALA A 160 5.77 -13.09 9.69
CA ALA A 160 6.75 -14.06 10.14
C ALA A 160 8.00 -13.38 10.72
N ALA A 161 8.44 -12.27 10.14
CA ALA A 161 9.57 -11.48 10.66
C ALA A 161 9.24 -10.75 11.97
N ALA A 162 7.98 -10.40 12.20
CA ALA A 162 7.52 -9.73 13.42
C ALA A 162 7.21 -10.69 14.58
N ALA A 163 7.11 -12.00 14.31
CA ALA A 163 6.88 -13.00 15.34
C ALA A 163 8.09 -13.06 16.30
N PRO A 164 7.86 -13.10 17.63
CA PRO A 164 8.96 -13.23 18.58
C PRO A 164 9.73 -14.53 18.29
N SER A 165 11.05 -14.44 18.20
CA SER A 165 11.93 -15.61 18.13
C SER A 165 11.76 -16.42 19.42
N GLU A 166 11.34 -17.68 19.30
CA GLU A 166 11.24 -18.62 20.43
C GLU A 166 12.59 -18.88 21.12
#